data_AF-A0A843M725-F1
#
_entry.id   AF-A0A843M725-F1
#
_cell.length_a   1.000
_cell.length_b   1.000
_cell.length_c   1.000
_cell.angle_alpha   90.00
_cell.angle_beta   90.00
_cell.angle_gamma   90.00
#
_symmetry.space_group_name_H-M   'P 1'
#
loop_
_entity.id
_entity.type
_entity.pdbx_description
1 polymer ?
#
loop_
_entity_poly.entity_id
_entity_poly.type
_entity_poly.pdbx_seq_one_letter_code
_entity_poly.pdbx_strand_id
1 'polypeptide(L)'
;MKRTIIFLIALCCLFIPISAAAEDDLMYDLGSRAAEVGMDLLKFEPGADNILALTNAGHANVKGKTTERALSGLTDTSGLRNGDNNLYQVNRPDWKGLWFYFYNKDSGLAAYMEPDAAFYTMSAEERAALPADKAFGQVTFMSANLDKLLANPDEGNTTFNKKKFGGNEFSLVGLSNVWAAGATYDFMNAAAFHDHLCPGVTSGYMIIKYIQKNLPITNQSAETYIDIGCPNWCKEDAFQMIWDSTPGKNSMFVMALSPDDEAALKAKYGTRPAGIIIRWNDAAKKGKGVALGFNFDQISEELGLVNWTGPTWAPKLVQDIGMMPYIDNPESVITTLKEFDVDEVNLTKMKTAGNNPYKVLGML
;
A
#
# COMPACT_ATOMS: atom_id res chain seq x y z
N MET A 1 64.70 -22.54 34.45
CA MET A 1 64.60 -24.02 34.50
C MET A 1 63.15 -24.41 34.80
N LYS A 2 62.49 -25.06 33.83
CA LYS A 2 61.36 -26.02 33.88
C LYS A 2 60.17 -25.81 34.86
N ARG A 3 58.97 -25.69 34.23
CA ARG A 3 57.66 -26.36 34.47
C ARG A 3 56.98 -26.12 35.84
N THR A 4 55.68 -25.81 35.95
CA THR A 4 54.52 -26.61 35.50
C THR A 4 53.22 -25.79 35.67
N ILE A 5 52.26 -26.01 34.77
CA ILE A 5 50.87 -25.52 34.73
C ILE A 5 50.04 -26.12 35.88
N ILE A 6 49.18 -25.34 36.57
CA ILE A 6 47.85 -25.81 37.03
C ILE A 6 46.86 -24.62 36.97
N PHE A 7 45.82 -24.79 36.14
CA PHE A 7 44.58 -24.02 36.11
C PHE A 7 43.78 -24.25 37.41
N LEU A 8 43.23 -23.20 38.03
CA LEU A 8 42.06 -23.36 38.88
C LEU A 8 41.06 -22.23 38.62
N ILE A 9 40.03 -22.58 37.86
CA ILE A 9 38.78 -21.86 37.70
C ILE A 9 37.94 -22.15 38.95
N ALA A 10 37.51 -21.12 39.67
CA ALA A 10 36.43 -21.16 40.66
C ALA A 10 35.56 -19.92 40.41
N LEU A 11 34.56 -20.03 39.53
CA LEU A 11 33.17 -20.37 39.88
C LEU A 11 32.59 -19.48 41.01
N CYS A 12 32.39 -18.20 40.70
CA CYS A 12 31.37 -17.40 41.37
C CYS A 12 30.14 -17.35 40.47
N CYS A 13 29.33 -18.41 40.52
CA CYS A 13 27.92 -18.36 40.14
C CYS A 13 27.20 -17.45 41.15
N LEU A 14 27.19 -16.14 40.89
CA LEU A 14 26.14 -15.29 41.42
C LEU A 14 24.90 -15.55 40.57
N PHE A 15 23.99 -16.33 41.16
CA PHE A 15 22.61 -16.48 40.73
C PHE A 15 22.01 -15.09 40.50
N ILE A 16 21.94 -14.65 39.25
CA ILE A 16 20.92 -13.70 38.85
C ILE A 16 19.64 -14.54 38.84
N PRO A 17 18.63 -14.23 39.68
CA PRO A 17 17.31 -14.76 39.42
C PRO A 17 16.87 -14.15 38.08
N ILE A 18 17.08 -14.87 36.99
CA ILE A 18 16.35 -14.66 35.76
C ILE A 18 14.93 -15.19 36.04
N SER A 19 14.19 -14.45 36.86
CA SER A 19 12.76 -14.36 36.68
C SER A 19 12.55 -13.33 35.58
N ALA A 20 12.96 -13.69 34.35
CA ALA A 20 12.26 -13.20 33.19
C ALA A 20 10.88 -13.86 33.28
N ALA A 21 9.95 -13.19 33.97
CA ALA A 21 8.55 -13.38 33.64
C ALA A 21 8.51 -13.19 32.12
N ALA A 22 8.21 -14.26 31.38
CA ALA A 22 8.04 -14.16 29.94
C ALA A 22 7.11 -12.97 29.73
N GLU A 23 7.65 -11.91 29.13
CA GLU A 23 6.89 -10.70 28.94
C GLU A 23 5.66 -11.12 28.14
N ASP A 24 4.50 -10.88 28.73
CA ASP A 24 3.24 -11.33 28.18
C ASP A 24 3.06 -10.69 26.80
N ASP A 25 3.39 -11.44 25.76
CA ASP A 25 3.46 -10.93 24.40
C ASP A 25 2.06 -10.96 23.75
N LEU A 26 1.19 -10.14 24.32
CA LEU A 26 -0.21 -9.96 23.92
C LEU A 26 -0.36 -9.76 22.41
N MET A 27 0.56 -9.04 21.78
CA MET A 27 0.47 -8.76 20.34
C MET A 27 0.87 -9.98 19.53
N TYR A 28 1.93 -10.70 19.90
CA TYR A 28 2.24 -11.99 19.28
C TYR A 28 1.07 -12.99 19.42
N ASP A 29 0.46 -13.08 20.61
CA ASP A 29 -0.71 -13.92 20.88
C ASP A 29 -1.90 -13.55 19.97
N LEU A 30 -2.22 -12.26 19.85
CA LEU A 30 -3.27 -11.77 18.92
C LEU A 30 -3.00 -12.14 17.46
N GLY A 31 -1.76 -11.94 17.00
CA GLY A 31 -1.37 -12.30 15.63
C GLY A 31 -1.52 -13.79 15.35
N SER A 32 -1.09 -14.62 16.31
CA SER A 32 -1.19 -16.09 16.22
C SER A 32 -2.64 -16.54 16.16
N ARG A 33 -3.50 -16.00 17.03
CA ARG A 33 -4.95 -16.29 17.04
C ARG A 33 -5.65 -15.84 15.77
N ALA A 34 -5.27 -14.69 15.22
CA ALA A 34 -5.85 -14.22 13.96
C ALA A 34 -5.51 -15.18 12.82
N ALA A 35 -4.27 -15.70 12.79
CA ALA A 35 -3.87 -16.74 11.86
C ALA A 35 -4.66 -18.04 12.06
N GLU A 36 -4.80 -18.53 13.30
CA GLU A 36 -5.59 -19.74 13.60
C GLU A 36 -7.05 -19.61 13.12
N VAL A 37 -7.71 -18.49 13.43
CA VAL A 37 -9.09 -18.22 13.00
C VAL A 37 -9.20 -18.09 11.49
N GLY A 38 -8.26 -17.38 10.86
CA GLY A 38 -8.19 -17.25 9.41
C GLY A 38 -8.03 -18.60 8.71
N MET A 39 -7.12 -19.44 9.21
CA MET A 39 -6.86 -20.80 8.72
C MET A 39 -8.08 -21.70 8.88
N ASP A 40 -8.76 -21.65 10.03
CA ASP A 40 -9.96 -22.46 10.24
C ASP A 40 -11.11 -22.01 9.32
N LEU A 41 -11.35 -20.70 9.17
CA LEU A 41 -12.46 -20.21 8.34
C LEU A 41 -12.23 -20.48 6.85
N LEU A 42 -11.00 -20.24 6.36
CA LEU A 42 -10.64 -20.39 4.95
C LEU A 42 -10.11 -21.77 4.57
N LYS A 43 -9.93 -22.66 5.57
CA LYS A 43 -9.47 -24.04 5.42
C LYS A 43 -8.15 -24.14 4.65
N PHE A 44 -7.14 -23.39 5.09
CA PHE A 44 -5.80 -23.40 4.49
C PHE A 44 -4.72 -23.84 5.48
N GLU A 45 -3.64 -24.41 4.92
CA GLU A 45 -2.45 -24.86 5.66
C GLU A 45 -1.36 -23.78 5.66
N PRO A 46 -0.45 -23.76 6.64
CA PRO A 46 0.59 -22.74 6.72
C PRO A 46 1.42 -22.62 5.43
N GLY A 47 1.64 -21.39 4.97
CA GLY A 47 2.42 -21.08 3.77
C GLY A 47 1.67 -21.22 2.43
N ALA A 48 0.33 -21.31 2.45
CA ALA A 48 -0.48 -21.35 1.25
C ALA A 48 -0.29 -20.11 0.35
N ASP A 49 -0.01 -20.32 -0.94
CA ASP A 49 0.29 -19.28 -1.94
C ASP A 49 -0.97 -18.63 -2.57
N ASN A 50 -2.14 -19.19 -2.27
CA ASN A 50 -3.45 -18.70 -2.67
C ASN A 50 -4.14 -17.86 -1.58
N ILE A 51 -3.48 -17.64 -0.44
CA ILE A 51 -3.97 -16.81 0.65
C ILE A 51 -3.22 -15.50 0.70
N LEU A 52 -3.93 -14.39 0.85
CA LEU A 52 -3.39 -13.08 1.17
C LEU A 52 -3.79 -12.69 2.58
N ALA A 53 -2.83 -12.27 3.40
CA ALA A 53 -3.08 -11.60 4.67
C ALA A 53 -2.86 -10.08 4.52
N LEU A 54 -3.83 -9.29 5.01
CA LEU A 54 -3.73 -7.84 5.16
C LEU A 54 -3.97 -7.50 6.63
N THR A 55 -3.22 -6.54 7.16
CA THR A 55 -3.40 -6.04 8.53
C THR A 55 -2.84 -4.63 8.66
N ASN A 56 -3.33 -3.81 9.59
CA ASN A 56 -2.65 -2.57 9.99
C ASN A 56 -1.70 -2.77 11.19
N ALA A 57 -1.37 -4.00 11.57
CA ALA A 57 -0.35 -4.30 12.57
C ALA A 57 0.99 -3.63 12.21
N GLY A 58 1.69 -3.13 13.22
CA GLY A 58 2.89 -2.29 13.09
C GLY A 58 2.57 -0.80 12.87
N HIS A 59 1.36 -0.45 12.44
CA HIS A 59 0.88 0.94 12.41
C HIS A 59 -0.01 1.26 13.60
N ALA A 60 -0.97 0.37 13.92
CA ALA A 60 -1.88 0.56 15.04
C ALA A 60 -1.14 0.61 16.38
N ASN A 61 -1.58 1.50 17.27
CA ASN A 61 -1.15 1.58 18.65
C ASN A 61 -2.30 1.17 19.57
N VAL A 62 -2.06 0.17 20.40
CA VAL A 62 -3.03 -0.33 21.38
C VAL A 62 -2.53 -0.02 22.78
N LYS A 63 -3.24 0.88 23.48
CA LYS A 63 -2.92 1.29 24.86
C LYS A 63 -1.46 1.73 25.07
N GLY A 64 -0.90 2.46 24.10
CA GLY A 64 0.48 2.94 24.14
C GLY A 64 1.52 1.92 23.70
N LYS A 65 1.11 0.70 23.30
CA LYS A 65 1.99 -0.35 22.78
C LYS A 65 1.86 -0.47 21.27
N THR A 66 3.01 -0.64 20.62
CA THR A 66 3.11 -0.92 19.19
C THR A 66 2.67 -2.37 18.89
N THR A 67 2.31 -2.65 17.64
CA THR A 67 1.62 -3.90 17.24
C THR A 67 2.44 -4.78 16.28
N GLU A 68 3.71 -4.48 16.05
CA GLU A 68 4.61 -5.23 15.16
C GLU A 68 4.78 -6.70 15.57
N ARG A 69 4.68 -7.02 16.87
CA ARG A 69 4.74 -8.40 17.36
C ARG A 69 3.55 -9.25 16.88
N ALA A 70 2.41 -8.63 16.53
CA ALA A 70 1.31 -9.35 15.89
C ALA A 70 1.66 -9.86 14.50
N LEU A 71 2.57 -9.19 13.78
CA LEU A 71 3.09 -9.70 12.51
C LEU A 71 3.92 -10.96 12.72
N SER A 72 4.71 -11.02 13.81
CA SER A 72 5.48 -12.21 14.15
C SER A 72 4.56 -13.40 14.43
N GLY A 73 3.57 -13.24 15.31
CA GLY A 73 2.61 -14.31 15.61
C GLY A 73 1.81 -14.77 14.39
N LEU A 74 1.37 -13.82 13.56
CA LEU A 74 0.68 -14.12 12.31
C LEU A 74 1.58 -14.92 11.35
N THR A 75 2.83 -14.49 11.16
CA THR A 75 3.80 -15.14 10.27
C THR A 75 4.16 -16.54 10.76
N ASP A 76 4.47 -16.69 12.04
CA ASP A 76 4.93 -17.96 12.62
C ASP A 76 3.81 -19.02 12.61
N THR A 77 2.55 -18.59 12.74
CA THR A 77 1.39 -19.49 12.76
C THR A 77 0.86 -19.81 11.35
N SER A 78 0.65 -18.79 10.51
CA SER A 78 0.08 -18.96 9.16
C SER A 78 1.10 -19.28 8.08
N GLY A 79 2.39 -19.11 8.35
CA GLY A 79 3.46 -19.20 7.35
C GLY A 79 3.50 -18.05 6.33
N LEU A 80 2.47 -17.19 6.28
CA LEU A 80 2.36 -16.07 5.35
C LEU A 80 3.34 -14.96 5.74
N ARG A 81 4.01 -14.38 4.75
CA ARG A 81 5.05 -13.37 4.97
C ARG A 81 5.15 -12.41 3.80
N ASN A 82 5.61 -11.20 4.09
CA ASN A 82 5.71 -10.16 3.08
C ASN A 82 6.64 -10.56 1.92
N GLY A 83 7.75 -11.24 2.20
CA GLY A 83 8.70 -11.73 1.20
C GLY A 83 8.11 -12.73 0.19
N ASP A 84 6.98 -13.36 0.51
CA ASP A 84 6.28 -14.31 -0.38
C ASP A 84 5.11 -13.63 -1.13
N ASN A 85 5.05 -12.30 -1.11
CA ASN A 85 3.97 -11.51 -1.72
C ASN A 85 2.58 -11.90 -1.18
N ASN A 86 2.45 -12.30 0.10
CA ASN A 86 1.17 -12.77 0.65
C ASN A 86 0.85 -12.28 2.08
N LEU A 87 1.64 -11.34 2.61
CA LEU A 87 1.33 -10.58 3.82
C LEU A 87 1.71 -9.10 3.64
N TYR A 88 0.75 -8.21 3.80
CA TYR A 88 0.98 -6.76 3.71
C TYR A 88 0.46 -6.01 4.92
N GLN A 89 1.29 -5.09 5.40
CA GLN A 89 0.89 -4.06 6.35
C GLN A 89 0.21 -2.93 5.59
N VAL A 90 -1.08 -2.74 5.80
CA VAL A 90 -1.85 -1.63 5.22
C VAL A 90 -1.70 -0.43 6.13
N ASN A 91 -1.16 0.66 5.58
CA ASN A 91 -0.90 1.89 6.30
C ASN A 91 -2.19 2.43 6.92
N ARG A 92 -2.12 2.90 8.16
CA ARG A 92 -3.22 3.59 8.83
C ARG A 92 -2.66 4.52 9.91
N PRO A 93 -3.39 5.56 10.31
CA PRO A 93 -3.05 6.31 11.50
C PRO A 93 -3.00 5.40 12.75
N ASP A 94 -2.05 5.66 13.64
CA ASP A 94 -1.77 4.82 14.81
C ASP A 94 -2.94 4.75 15.81
N TRP A 95 -3.81 5.76 15.84
CA TRP A 95 -5.01 5.79 16.66
C TRP A 95 -6.19 4.95 16.10
N LYS A 96 -6.04 4.31 14.94
CA LYS A 96 -7.04 3.38 14.42
C LYS A 96 -6.83 1.99 15.02
N GLY A 97 -7.94 1.31 15.33
CA GLY A 97 -7.94 -0.02 15.92
C GLY A 97 -7.21 -1.04 15.03
N LEU A 98 -6.56 -2.00 15.67
CA LEU A 98 -5.93 -3.14 15.02
C LEU A 98 -6.98 -4.02 14.33
N TRP A 99 -6.68 -4.54 13.15
CA TRP A 99 -7.52 -5.53 12.45
C TRP A 99 -6.66 -6.52 11.65
N PHE A 100 -7.26 -7.66 11.33
CA PHE A 100 -6.66 -8.72 10.52
C PHE A 100 -7.64 -9.16 9.43
N TYR A 101 -7.11 -9.47 8.26
CA TYR A 101 -7.89 -9.89 7.10
C TYR A 101 -7.13 -10.97 6.35
N PHE A 102 -7.83 -12.02 5.93
CA PHE A 102 -7.33 -13.10 5.09
C PHE A 102 -8.25 -13.25 3.89
N TYR A 103 -7.69 -13.50 2.71
CA TYR A 103 -8.44 -13.69 1.48
C TYR A 103 -7.89 -14.87 0.70
N ASN A 104 -8.77 -15.76 0.24
CA ASN A 104 -8.41 -16.87 -0.63
C ASN A 104 -8.77 -16.53 -2.08
N LYS A 105 -7.78 -16.45 -2.97
CA LYS A 105 -8.01 -16.04 -4.38
C LYS A 105 -8.80 -17.07 -5.20
N ASP A 106 -8.74 -18.35 -4.84
CA ASP A 106 -9.43 -19.41 -5.58
C ASP A 106 -10.93 -19.43 -5.25
N SER A 107 -11.27 -19.28 -3.97
CA SER A 107 -12.68 -19.25 -3.53
C SER A 107 -13.29 -17.86 -3.57
N GLY A 108 -12.49 -16.79 -3.50
CA GLY A 108 -12.95 -15.42 -3.35
C GLY A 108 -13.51 -15.08 -1.97
N LEU A 109 -13.35 -15.99 -0.99
CA LEU A 109 -13.81 -15.80 0.38
C LEU A 109 -12.76 -15.08 1.22
N ALA A 110 -13.22 -14.33 2.20
CA ALA A 110 -12.41 -13.60 3.14
C ALA A 110 -12.84 -13.81 4.59
N ALA A 111 -11.85 -13.81 5.48
CA ALA A 111 -12.03 -13.74 6.93
C ALA A 111 -11.51 -12.39 7.45
N TYR A 112 -12.30 -11.68 8.23
CA TYR A 112 -11.92 -10.39 8.86
C TYR A 112 -12.12 -10.44 10.36
N MET A 113 -11.20 -9.86 11.11
CA MET A 113 -11.16 -9.89 12.56
C MET A 113 -10.78 -8.52 13.14
N GLU A 114 -11.53 -8.04 14.13
CA GLU A 114 -11.15 -6.93 15.01
C GLU A 114 -11.02 -7.43 16.45
N PRO A 115 -9.88 -7.22 17.13
CA PRO A 115 -9.70 -7.65 18.51
C PRO A 115 -10.73 -7.03 19.44
N ASP A 116 -11.21 -7.81 20.41
CA ASP A 116 -12.08 -7.31 21.47
C ASP A 116 -11.28 -6.39 22.41
N ALA A 117 -11.85 -5.23 22.76
CA ALA A 117 -11.26 -4.32 23.72
C ALA A 117 -11.00 -4.98 25.09
N ALA A 118 -11.83 -5.94 25.49
CA ALA A 118 -11.68 -6.71 26.73
C ALA A 118 -10.46 -7.64 26.69
N PHE A 119 -10.08 -8.16 25.52
CA PHE A 119 -8.92 -9.04 25.36
C PHE A 119 -7.63 -8.33 25.78
N TYR A 120 -7.52 -7.02 25.48
CA TYR A 120 -6.37 -6.19 25.87
C TYR A 120 -6.22 -5.96 27.39
N THR A 121 -7.17 -6.41 28.21
CA THR A 121 -7.08 -6.32 29.69
C THR A 121 -6.92 -7.66 30.38
N MET A 122 -7.08 -8.78 29.66
CA MET A 122 -7.00 -10.12 30.23
C MET A 122 -5.55 -10.47 30.60
N SER A 123 -5.39 -11.19 31.71
CA SER A 123 -4.13 -11.84 32.10
C SER A 123 -3.71 -12.92 31.10
N ALA A 124 -2.44 -13.30 31.11
CA ALA A 124 -1.91 -14.35 30.25
C ALA A 124 -2.66 -15.68 30.44
N GLU A 125 -3.00 -16.02 31.68
CA GLU A 125 -3.74 -17.24 32.04
C GLU A 125 -5.17 -17.22 31.50
N GLU A 126 -5.87 -16.09 31.62
CA GLU A 126 -7.23 -15.92 31.06
C GLU A 126 -7.21 -16.08 29.55
N ARG A 127 -6.21 -15.50 28.87
CA ARG A 127 -6.09 -15.62 27.41
C ARG A 127 -5.72 -17.03 26.99
N ALA A 128 -4.81 -17.69 27.68
CA ALA A 128 -4.44 -19.09 27.39
C ALA A 128 -5.63 -20.06 27.48
N ALA A 129 -6.60 -19.80 28.36
CA ALA A 129 -7.82 -20.60 28.49
C ALA A 129 -8.91 -20.23 27.46
N LEU A 130 -8.75 -19.12 26.74
CA LEU A 130 -9.74 -18.59 25.82
C LEU A 130 -9.56 -19.20 24.41
N PRO A 131 -10.63 -19.67 23.74
CA PRO A 131 -10.56 -20.04 22.32
C PRO A 131 -10.10 -18.86 21.43
N ALA A 132 -9.42 -19.15 20.33
CA ALA A 132 -8.83 -18.12 19.46
C ALA A 132 -9.86 -17.10 18.92
N ASP A 133 -11.04 -17.58 18.49
CA ASP A 133 -12.12 -16.73 17.95
C ASP A 133 -12.68 -15.74 18.98
N LYS A 134 -12.58 -16.05 20.27
CA LYS A 134 -13.06 -15.20 21.35
C LYS A 134 -12.11 -14.06 21.71
N ALA A 135 -10.94 -13.98 21.07
CA ALA A 135 -10.08 -12.79 21.15
C ALA A 135 -10.62 -11.60 20.34
N PHE A 136 -11.63 -11.82 19.49
CA PHE A 136 -12.13 -10.84 18.53
C PHE A 136 -13.57 -10.42 18.84
N GLY A 137 -13.81 -9.11 18.86
CA GLY A 137 -15.16 -8.53 19.01
C GLY A 137 -15.97 -8.58 17.72
N GLN A 138 -15.28 -8.71 16.59
CA GLN A 138 -15.88 -8.95 15.28
C GLN A 138 -15.10 -10.06 14.55
N VAL A 139 -15.84 -11.05 14.05
CA VAL A 139 -15.35 -12.05 13.11
C VAL A 139 -16.34 -12.11 11.95
N THR A 140 -15.87 -11.81 10.74
CA THR A 140 -16.67 -11.87 9.51
C THR A 140 -16.07 -12.92 8.58
N PHE A 141 -16.92 -13.76 7.98
CA PHE A 141 -16.55 -14.69 6.92
C PHE A 141 -17.53 -14.57 5.76
N MET A 142 -17.07 -14.11 4.59
CA MET A 142 -17.93 -13.85 3.43
C MET A 142 -17.14 -13.68 2.13
N SER A 143 -17.81 -13.57 0.99
CA SER A 143 -17.14 -13.23 -0.28
C SER A 143 -16.59 -11.80 -0.24
N ALA A 144 -15.35 -11.64 -0.69
CA ALA A 144 -14.74 -10.33 -1.00
C ALA A 144 -14.33 -10.22 -2.48
N ASN A 145 -14.61 -11.24 -3.29
CA ASN A 145 -14.38 -11.19 -4.73
C ASN A 145 -15.33 -10.18 -5.39
N LEU A 146 -14.76 -9.24 -6.16
CA LEU A 146 -15.47 -8.12 -6.75
C LEU A 146 -16.58 -8.57 -7.70
N ASP A 147 -16.30 -9.51 -8.60
CA ASP A 147 -17.27 -10.01 -9.58
C ASP A 147 -18.46 -10.67 -8.89
N LYS A 148 -18.23 -11.45 -7.82
CA LYS A 148 -19.31 -12.05 -7.02
C LYS A 148 -20.17 -10.99 -6.31
N LEU A 149 -19.56 -9.94 -5.77
CA LEU A 149 -20.28 -8.84 -5.13
C LEU A 149 -21.09 -8.00 -6.14
N LEU A 150 -20.58 -7.85 -7.36
CA LEU A 150 -21.29 -7.18 -8.46
C LEU A 150 -22.46 -8.02 -8.99
N ALA A 151 -22.27 -9.33 -9.12
CA ALA A 151 -23.32 -10.25 -9.52
C ALA A 151 -24.44 -10.38 -8.47
N ASN A 152 -24.14 -10.07 -7.19
CA ASN A 152 -25.09 -10.11 -6.07
C ASN A 152 -25.15 -8.75 -5.36
N PRO A 153 -25.74 -7.71 -5.98
CA PRO A 153 -25.65 -6.34 -5.49
C PRO A 153 -26.28 -6.13 -4.12
N ASP A 154 -27.28 -6.92 -3.71
CA ASP A 154 -27.85 -6.85 -2.35
C ASP A 154 -26.85 -7.31 -1.28
N GLU A 155 -26.08 -8.35 -1.57
CA GLU A 155 -24.98 -8.81 -0.72
C GLU A 155 -23.85 -7.79 -0.70
N GLY A 156 -23.44 -7.28 -1.87
CA GLY A 156 -22.48 -6.18 -1.98
C GLY A 156 -22.90 -4.96 -1.16
N ASN A 157 -24.12 -4.47 -1.36
CA ASN A 157 -24.68 -3.35 -0.59
C ASN A 157 -24.69 -3.65 0.92
N THR A 158 -25.04 -4.87 1.31
CA THR A 158 -25.00 -5.27 2.73
C THR A 158 -23.58 -5.25 3.28
N THR A 159 -22.60 -5.71 2.51
CA THR A 159 -21.17 -5.72 2.85
C THR A 159 -20.70 -4.31 3.20
N PHE A 160 -20.89 -3.38 2.26
CA PHE A 160 -20.42 -2.01 2.37
C PHE A 160 -21.24 -1.19 3.38
N ASN A 161 -22.58 -1.26 3.34
CA ASN A 161 -23.42 -0.43 4.22
C ASN A 161 -23.37 -0.87 5.69
N LYS A 162 -23.21 -2.18 5.96
CA LYS A 162 -23.12 -2.70 7.33
C LYS A 162 -21.69 -2.82 7.85
N LYS A 163 -20.71 -2.29 7.11
CA LYS A 163 -19.30 -2.26 7.50
C LYS A 163 -18.77 -3.65 7.90
N LYS A 164 -19.03 -4.65 7.05
CA LYS A 164 -18.68 -6.05 7.36
C LYS A 164 -17.18 -6.27 7.54
N PHE A 165 -16.34 -5.34 7.08
CA PHE A 165 -14.90 -5.30 7.27
C PHE A 165 -14.46 -4.05 8.07
N GLY A 166 -15.27 -3.61 9.03
CA GLY A 166 -14.89 -2.54 9.95
C GLY A 166 -14.84 -1.14 9.32
N GLY A 167 -15.44 -0.96 8.14
CA GLY A 167 -15.29 0.28 7.37
C GLY A 167 -14.07 0.27 6.43
N ASN A 168 -13.38 -0.87 6.30
CA ASN A 168 -12.27 -1.05 5.38
C ASN A 168 -12.69 -1.67 4.03
N GLU A 169 -13.98 -1.75 3.71
CA GLU A 169 -14.47 -2.56 2.59
C GLU A 169 -13.86 -2.15 1.25
N PHE A 170 -13.78 -0.85 0.99
CA PHE A 170 -13.14 -0.33 -0.22
C PHE A 170 -11.65 -0.72 -0.31
N SER A 171 -10.93 -0.61 0.81
CA SER A 171 -9.51 -0.97 0.89
C SER A 171 -9.30 -2.47 0.69
N LEU A 172 -9.96 -3.31 1.49
CA LEU A 172 -9.72 -4.75 1.50
C LEU A 172 -10.21 -5.43 0.22
N VAL A 173 -11.38 -5.03 -0.31
CA VAL A 173 -11.86 -5.55 -1.60
C VAL A 173 -10.91 -5.13 -2.73
N GLY A 174 -10.49 -3.86 -2.78
CA GLY A 174 -9.56 -3.39 -3.81
C GLY A 174 -8.21 -4.12 -3.78
N LEU A 175 -7.55 -4.13 -2.61
CA LEU A 175 -6.23 -4.75 -2.43
C LEU A 175 -6.24 -6.26 -2.68
N SER A 176 -7.27 -6.96 -2.19
CA SER A 176 -7.33 -8.43 -2.37
C SER A 176 -7.63 -8.85 -3.80
N ASN A 177 -8.48 -8.11 -4.52
CA ASN A 177 -8.79 -8.43 -5.92
C ASN A 177 -7.63 -8.06 -6.86
N VAL A 178 -6.92 -6.96 -6.62
CA VAL A 178 -5.75 -6.61 -7.45
C VAL A 178 -4.60 -7.59 -7.24
N TRP A 179 -4.40 -8.03 -5.98
CA TRP A 179 -3.46 -9.10 -5.66
C TRP A 179 -3.82 -10.40 -6.38
N ALA A 180 -5.09 -10.80 -6.32
CA ALA A 180 -5.58 -11.98 -7.02
C ALA A 180 -5.44 -11.88 -8.55
N ALA A 181 -5.52 -10.66 -9.09
CA ALA A 181 -5.28 -10.36 -10.50
C ALA A 181 -3.78 -10.31 -10.88
N GLY A 182 -2.87 -10.62 -9.95
CA GLY A 182 -1.44 -10.72 -10.23
C GLY A 182 -0.66 -9.42 -10.02
N ALA A 183 -1.14 -8.52 -9.16
CA ALA A 183 -0.36 -7.34 -8.77
C ALA A 183 1.04 -7.73 -8.28
N THR A 184 2.04 -7.01 -8.78
CA THR A 184 3.43 -7.20 -8.40
C THR A 184 3.69 -6.69 -6.99
N TYR A 185 4.77 -7.19 -6.38
CA TYR A 185 5.15 -6.84 -5.01
C TYR A 185 5.32 -5.32 -4.79
N ASP A 186 5.98 -4.61 -5.71
CA ASP A 186 6.14 -3.15 -5.66
C ASP A 186 4.80 -2.41 -5.74
N PHE A 187 3.87 -2.89 -6.58
CA PHE A 187 2.53 -2.30 -6.68
C PHE A 187 1.70 -2.50 -5.41
N MET A 188 1.75 -3.72 -4.84
CA MET A 188 1.07 -4.01 -3.59
C MET A 188 1.60 -3.17 -2.43
N ASN A 189 2.91 -2.95 -2.34
CA ASN A 189 3.48 -2.05 -1.33
C ASN A 189 3.03 -0.59 -1.53
N ALA A 190 2.98 -0.10 -2.77
CA ALA A 190 2.46 1.24 -3.05
C ALA A 190 0.99 1.40 -2.65
N ALA A 191 0.14 0.41 -2.97
CA ALA A 191 -1.28 0.44 -2.61
C ALA A 191 -1.49 0.28 -1.10
N ALA A 192 -0.72 -0.59 -0.43
CA ALA A 192 -0.75 -0.74 1.02
C ALA A 192 -0.28 0.53 1.75
N PHE A 193 0.73 1.24 1.21
CA PHE A 193 1.18 2.54 1.72
C PHE A 193 0.09 3.62 1.60
N HIS A 194 -0.64 3.64 0.49
CA HIS A 194 -1.78 4.54 0.28
C HIS A 194 -3.01 4.17 1.12
N ASP A 195 -2.99 3.05 1.84
CA ASP A 195 -4.07 2.47 2.64
C ASP A 195 -5.24 1.83 1.89
N HIS A 196 -5.36 2.09 0.59
CA HIS A 196 -6.36 1.49 -0.29
C HIS A 196 -5.90 1.55 -1.74
N LEU A 197 -6.58 0.80 -2.60
CA LEU A 197 -6.41 0.94 -4.04
C LEU A 197 -7.44 1.91 -4.60
N CYS A 198 -6.97 2.88 -5.40
CA CYS A 198 -7.83 3.77 -6.18
C CYS A 198 -7.18 4.06 -7.55
N PRO A 199 -7.94 4.57 -8.54
CA PRO A 199 -7.41 4.81 -9.89
C PRO A 199 -6.22 5.78 -9.89
N GLY A 200 -6.14 6.64 -8.88
CA GLY A 200 -5.01 7.54 -8.67
C GLY A 200 -3.71 6.80 -8.33
N VAL A 201 -3.74 5.77 -7.50
CA VAL A 201 -2.54 4.95 -7.20
C VAL A 201 -2.17 4.10 -8.41
N THR A 202 -3.16 3.46 -9.02
CA THR A 202 -2.96 2.62 -10.22
C THR A 202 -2.34 3.42 -11.36
N SER A 203 -2.84 4.63 -11.63
CA SER A 203 -2.23 5.54 -12.61
C SER A 203 -0.80 5.95 -12.24
N GLY A 204 -0.49 6.14 -10.96
CA GLY A 204 0.89 6.39 -10.51
C GLY A 204 1.83 5.23 -10.81
N TYR A 205 1.38 4.01 -10.57
CA TYR A 205 2.16 2.81 -10.92
C TYR A 205 2.39 2.68 -12.43
N MET A 206 1.38 3.00 -13.24
CA MET A 206 1.51 3.04 -14.71
C MET A 206 2.48 4.14 -15.18
N ILE A 207 2.43 5.32 -14.58
CA ILE A 207 3.40 6.41 -14.84
C ILE A 207 4.81 5.95 -14.50
N ILE A 208 4.99 5.20 -13.40
CA ILE A 208 6.29 4.64 -13.04
C ILE A 208 6.83 3.75 -14.15
N LYS A 209 6.03 2.78 -14.64
CA LYS A 209 6.46 1.88 -15.72
C LYS A 209 6.75 2.64 -17.02
N TYR A 210 5.93 3.62 -17.35
CA TYR A 210 6.15 4.48 -18.51
C TYR A 210 7.46 5.26 -18.42
N ILE A 211 7.75 5.89 -17.28
CA ILE A 211 8.97 6.67 -17.08
C ILE A 211 10.21 5.78 -17.04
N GLN A 212 10.15 4.63 -16.37
CA GLN A 212 11.27 3.69 -16.35
C GLN A 212 11.62 3.17 -17.76
N LYS A 213 10.62 3.04 -18.64
CA LYS A 213 10.81 2.65 -20.05
C LYS A 213 11.36 3.81 -20.90
N ASN A 214 10.80 5.01 -20.77
CA ASN A 214 11.04 6.12 -21.71
C ASN A 214 12.06 7.16 -21.24
N LEU A 215 12.27 7.29 -19.94
CA LEU A 215 13.25 8.20 -19.31
C LEU A 215 14.04 7.45 -18.22
N PRO A 216 14.72 6.33 -18.54
CA PRO A 216 15.35 5.47 -17.54
C PRO A 216 16.47 6.19 -16.78
N ILE A 217 16.67 5.86 -15.50
CA ILE A 217 17.92 6.18 -14.80
C ILE A 217 19.07 5.44 -15.48
N THR A 218 20.06 6.18 -15.97
CA THR A 218 21.24 5.63 -16.67
C THR A 218 22.50 5.67 -15.81
N ASN A 219 22.53 6.55 -14.81
CA ASN A 219 23.60 6.62 -13.81
C ASN A 219 23.02 6.68 -12.40
N GLN A 220 22.88 5.51 -11.76
CA GLN A 220 22.30 5.34 -10.41
C GLN A 220 23.06 6.08 -9.30
N SER A 221 24.31 6.47 -9.53
CA SER A 221 25.12 7.20 -8.54
C SER A 221 24.96 8.72 -8.59
N ALA A 222 24.38 9.25 -9.67
CA ALA A 222 24.28 10.69 -9.91
C ALA A 222 22.88 11.16 -10.30
N GLU A 223 22.03 10.25 -10.79
CA GLU A 223 20.68 10.56 -11.25
C GLU A 223 19.61 10.10 -10.26
N THR A 224 18.60 10.94 -10.09
CA THR A 224 17.35 10.63 -9.40
C THR A 224 16.17 11.10 -10.22
N TYR A 225 14.97 10.58 -9.94
CA TYR A 225 13.75 11.26 -10.37
C TYR A 225 13.41 12.41 -9.41
N ILE A 226 12.93 13.51 -9.98
CA ILE A 226 12.23 14.58 -9.28
C ILE A 226 10.82 14.63 -9.84
N ASP A 227 9.83 14.46 -8.96
CA ASP A 227 8.43 14.66 -9.25
C ASP A 227 8.00 16.11 -8.96
N ILE A 228 7.32 16.71 -9.93
CA ILE A 228 6.57 17.94 -9.77
C ILE A 228 5.09 17.59 -9.98
N GLY A 229 4.46 17.12 -8.91
CA GLY A 229 3.07 16.72 -8.84
C GLY A 229 2.12 17.91 -8.95
N CYS A 230 1.90 18.38 -10.17
CA CYS A 230 0.97 19.46 -10.50
C CYS A 230 0.13 19.06 -11.73
N PRO A 231 -1.17 18.79 -11.63
CA PRO A 231 -1.92 18.68 -10.38
C PRO A 231 -1.47 17.46 -9.55
N ASN A 232 -1.74 17.51 -8.25
CA ASN A 232 -1.48 16.40 -7.34
C ASN A 232 -2.69 15.46 -7.20
N TRP A 233 -2.42 14.17 -7.01
CA TRP A 233 -3.39 13.15 -6.60
C TRP A 233 -2.68 11.91 -6.04
N CYS A 234 -3.39 10.80 -5.81
CA CYS A 234 -2.83 9.59 -5.20
C CYS A 234 -1.61 8.96 -5.91
N LYS A 235 -1.24 9.40 -7.13
CA LYS A 235 -0.07 8.88 -7.84
C LYS A 235 1.23 9.15 -7.10
N GLU A 236 1.30 10.27 -6.39
CA GLU A 236 2.50 10.68 -5.67
C GLU A 236 2.89 9.65 -4.60
N ASP A 237 1.93 8.99 -3.96
CA ASP A 237 2.23 7.95 -2.97
C ASP A 237 2.90 6.72 -3.57
N ALA A 238 2.61 6.38 -4.84
CA ALA A 238 3.34 5.35 -5.55
C ALA A 238 4.78 5.79 -5.85
N PHE A 239 5.01 7.06 -6.20
CA PHE A 239 6.36 7.61 -6.42
C PHE A 239 7.18 7.63 -5.12
N GLN A 240 6.55 7.96 -3.99
CA GLN A 240 7.19 7.87 -2.67
C GLN A 240 7.64 6.45 -2.39
N MET A 241 6.75 5.48 -2.56
CA MET A 241 7.03 4.09 -2.20
C MET A 241 8.04 3.41 -3.13
N ILE A 242 8.00 3.69 -4.45
CA ILE A 242 8.78 2.94 -5.43
C ILE A 242 10.07 3.67 -5.85
N TRP A 243 10.03 5.00 -5.98
CA TRP A 243 11.20 5.79 -6.39
C TRP A 243 11.92 6.46 -5.24
N ASP A 244 11.44 6.29 -4.00
CA ASP A 244 11.97 7.02 -2.84
C ASP A 244 11.88 8.55 -3.04
N SER A 245 10.88 8.97 -3.83
CA SER A 245 10.66 10.35 -4.22
C SER A 245 9.79 11.06 -3.19
N THR A 246 10.37 11.77 -2.22
CA THR A 246 9.63 12.35 -1.09
C THR A 246 9.88 13.86 -0.93
N PRO A 247 8.93 14.61 -0.34
CA PRO A 247 9.12 16.03 -0.08
C PRO A 247 10.34 16.30 0.80
N GLY A 248 10.57 15.46 1.83
CA GLY A 248 11.73 15.58 2.73
C GLY A 248 13.08 15.34 2.06
N LYS A 249 13.11 14.54 1.00
CA LYS A 249 14.33 14.29 0.19
C LYS A 249 14.52 15.31 -0.93
N ASN A 250 13.66 16.33 -1.03
CA ASN A 250 13.68 17.32 -2.12
C ASN A 250 13.56 16.69 -3.52
N SER A 251 12.95 15.50 -3.62
CA SER A 251 12.67 14.80 -4.87
C SER A 251 11.19 14.84 -5.26
N MET A 252 10.32 15.43 -4.44
CA MET A 252 8.90 15.59 -4.74
C MET A 252 8.38 16.97 -4.36
N PHE A 253 7.62 17.59 -5.27
CA PHE A 253 7.04 18.92 -5.09
C PHE A 253 5.58 18.92 -5.53
N VAL A 254 4.68 18.88 -4.53
CA VAL A 254 3.24 18.74 -4.72
C VAL A 254 2.58 20.11 -4.79
N MET A 255 1.87 20.40 -5.87
CA MET A 255 1.24 21.70 -6.11
C MET A 255 -0.16 21.55 -6.71
N ALA A 256 -1.11 22.35 -6.23
CA ALA A 256 -2.41 22.46 -6.88
C ALA A 256 -2.27 23.15 -8.26
N LEU A 257 -3.01 22.65 -9.25
CA LEU A 257 -3.20 23.33 -10.53
C LEU A 257 -4.57 24.01 -10.51
N SER A 258 -4.65 25.24 -11.02
CA SER A 258 -5.95 25.92 -11.10
C SER A 258 -6.87 25.21 -12.11
N PRO A 259 -8.21 25.21 -11.89
CA PRO A 259 -9.14 24.62 -12.86
C PRO A 259 -9.01 25.21 -14.27
N ASP A 260 -8.77 26.52 -14.38
CA ASP A 260 -8.59 27.20 -15.67
C ASP A 260 -7.30 26.75 -16.39
N ASP A 261 -6.18 26.65 -15.66
CA ASP A 261 -4.93 26.15 -16.21
C ASP A 261 -5.05 24.67 -16.60
N GLU A 262 -5.73 23.84 -15.79
CA GLU A 262 -6.00 22.42 -16.12
C GLU A 262 -6.86 22.29 -17.40
N ALA A 263 -7.93 23.09 -17.51
CA ALA A 263 -8.78 23.12 -18.69
C ALA A 263 -8.02 23.60 -19.94
N ALA A 264 -7.18 24.63 -19.81
CA ALA A 264 -6.35 25.13 -20.91
C ALA A 264 -5.33 24.08 -21.39
N LEU A 265 -4.68 23.37 -20.47
CA LEU A 265 -3.79 22.25 -20.81
C LEU A 265 -4.57 21.11 -21.46
N LYS A 266 -5.73 20.70 -20.91
CA LYS A 266 -6.57 19.65 -21.50
C LYS A 266 -7.03 20.02 -22.91
N ALA A 267 -7.46 21.26 -23.13
CA ALA A 267 -7.86 21.74 -24.45
C ALA A 267 -6.69 21.76 -25.46
N LYS A 268 -5.49 22.13 -25.00
CA LYS A 268 -4.30 22.21 -25.85
C LYS A 268 -3.73 20.83 -26.22
N TYR A 269 -3.72 19.89 -25.28
CA TYR A 269 -3.05 18.60 -25.45
C TYR A 269 -4.00 17.39 -25.59
N GLY A 270 -5.32 17.61 -25.50
CA GLY A 270 -6.34 16.56 -25.66
C GLY A 270 -6.43 15.58 -24.49
N THR A 271 -5.66 15.76 -23.41
CA THR A 271 -5.68 14.90 -22.23
C THR A 271 -5.39 15.69 -20.96
N ARG A 272 -5.81 15.16 -19.81
CA ARG A 272 -5.61 15.80 -18.52
C ARG A 272 -4.11 15.78 -18.15
N PRO A 273 -3.51 16.90 -17.72
CA PRO A 273 -2.11 16.89 -17.25
C PRO A 273 -1.94 15.99 -16.02
N ALA A 274 -0.83 15.27 -15.97
CA ALA A 274 -0.52 14.24 -14.98
C ALA A 274 0.81 14.48 -14.25
N GLY A 275 1.23 15.75 -14.17
CA GLY A 275 2.47 16.14 -13.52
C GLY A 275 3.66 16.13 -14.47
N ILE A 276 4.82 16.43 -13.89
CA ILE A 276 6.09 16.55 -14.61
C ILE A 276 7.12 15.71 -13.87
N ILE A 277 7.80 14.84 -14.59
CA ILE A 277 8.89 14.01 -14.05
C ILE A 277 10.21 14.41 -14.68
N ILE A 278 11.23 14.61 -13.85
CA ILE A 278 12.57 15.03 -14.28
C ILE A 278 13.57 13.98 -13.84
N ARG A 279 14.35 13.45 -14.79
CA ARG A 279 15.59 12.73 -14.48
C ARG A 279 16.68 13.77 -14.23
N TRP A 280 17.03 13.97 -12.97
CA TRP A 280 17.93 15.02 -12.53
C TRP A 280 19.31 14.46 -12.20
N ASN A 281 20.37 15.06 -12.74
CA ASN A 281 21.75 14.77 -12.36
C ASN A 281 22.28 15.89 -11.45
N ASP A 282 22.49 15.57 -10.18
CA ASP A 282 22.86 16.60 -9.20
C ASP A 282 24.30 17.09 -9.35
N ALA A 283 25.22 16.22 -9.80
CA ALA A 283 26.61 16.60 -10.03
C ALA A 283 26.75 17.57 -11.21
N ALA A 284 25.98 17.35 -12.28
CA ALA A 284 25.99 18.19 -13.48
C ALA A 284 25.06 19.42 -13.37
N LYS A 285 24.19 19.46 -12.35
CA LYS A 285 23.15 20.49 -12.17
C LYS A 285 22.26 20.66 -13.41
N LYS A 286 21.93 19.53 -14.04
CA LYS A 286 21.12 19.44 -15.26
C LYS A 286 20.25 18.18 -15.24
N GLY A 287 19.16 18.20 -15.99
CA GLY A 287 18.29 17.05 -16.16
C GLY A 287 17.52 17.08 -17.47
N LYS A 288 16.83 15.98 -17.74
CA LYS A 288 15.84 15.85 -18.81
C LYS A 288 14.49 15.56 -18.17
N GLY A 289 13.46 16.29 -18.57
CA GLY A 289 12.11 16.15 -18.02
C GLY A 289 11.05 15.91 -19.08
N VAL A 290 9.93 15.38 -18.61
CA VAL A 290 8.72 15.14 -19.38
C VAL A 290 7.51 15.66 -18.61
N ALA A 291 6.66 16.44 -19.28
CA ALA A 291 5.33 16.75 -18.81
C ALA A 291 4.38 15.66 -19.35
N LEU A 292 3.57 15.07 -18.47
CA LEU A 292 2.74 13.92 -18.81
C LEU A 292 1.26 14.30 -18.81
N GLY A 293 0.46 13.52 -19.54
CA GLY A 293 -0.99 13.50 -19.45
C GLY A 293 -1.49 12.08 -19.28
N PHE A 294 -2.67 11.93 -18.67
CA PHE A 294 -3.27 10.63 -18.36
C PHE A 294 -4.76 10.60 -18.73
N ASN A 295 -5.16 9.59 -19.50
CA ASN A 295 -6.51 9.50 -20.06
C ASN A 295 -7.43 8.59 -19.22
N PHE A 296 -7.95 9.11 -18.11
CA PHE A 296 -8.97 8.41 -17.31
C PHE A 296 -10.30 8.26 -18.04
N ASP A 297 -10.63 9.19 -18.95
CA ASP A 297 -11.90 9.21 -19.68
C ASP A 297 -12.00 7.97 -20.58
N GLN A 298 -10.95 7.67 -21.35
CA GLN A 298 -10.86 6.46 -22.17
C GLN A 298 -11.05 5.17 -21.37
N ILE A 299 -10.35 5.04 -20.24
CA ILE A 299 -10.49 3.85 -19.37
C ILE A 299 -11.93 3.73 -18.85
N SER A 300 -12.52 4.86 -18.45
CA SER A 300 -13.90 4.88 -17.94
C SER A 300 -14.91 4.53 -19.02
N GLU A 301 -14.68 4.93 -20.26
CA GLU A 301 -15.50 4.55 -21.43
C GLU A 301 -15.36 3.06 -21.75
N GLU A 302 -14.13 2.55 -21.87
CA GLU A 302 -13.85 1.15 -22.21
C GLU A 302 -14.40 0.17 -21.15
N LEU A 303 -14.42 0.58 -19.88
CA LEU A 303 -14.99 -0.21 -18.77
C LEU A 303 -16.49 0.05 -18.53
N GLY A 304 -17.15 0.90 -19.33
CA GLY A 304 -18.58 1.18 -19.20
C GLY A 304 -18.97 1.96 -17.94
N LEU A 305 -18.05 2.74 -17.37
CA LEU A 305 -18.22 3.47 -16.11
C LEU A 305 -18.85 4.86 -16.27
N VAL A 306 -18.85 5.43 -17.48
CA VAL A 306 -19.38 6.79 -17.76
C VAL A 306 -20.85 6.94 -17.35
N ASN A 307 -21.66 5.91 -17.61
CA ASN A 307 -23.09 5.89 -17.30
C ASN A 307 -23.43 4.81 -16.26
N TRP A 308 -22.55 4.62 -15.27
CA TRP A 308 -22.72 3.58 -14.26
C TRP A 308 -24.05 3.68 -13.51
N THR A 309 -24.84 2.61 -13.54
CA THR A 309 -26.13 2.49 -12.83
C THR A 309 -26.11 1.44 -11.72
N GLY A 310 -24.98 0.77 -11.52
CA GLY A 310 -24.81 -0.24 -10.47
C GLY A 310 -24.58 0.37 -9.08
N PRO A 311 -24.16 -0.46 -8.10
CA PRO A 311 -23.90 0.01 -6.75
C PRO A 311 -22.85 1.13 -6.69
N THR A 312 -23.05 2.12 -5.83
CA THR A 312 -22.19 3.32 -5.75
C THR A 312 -20.79 3.07 -5.20
N TRP A 313 -20.60 1.95 -4.50
CA TRP A 313 -19.29 1.54 -3.96
C TRP A 313 -18.36 0.93 -5.01
N ALA A 314 -18.90 0.51 -6.16
CA ALA A 314 -18.19 -0.32 -7.14
C ALA A 314 -17.32 0.40 -8.19
N PRO A 315 -17.68 1.59 -8.74
CA PRO A 315 -17.04 2.10 -9.96
C PRO A 315 -15.52 2.21 -9.89
N LYS A 316 -14.98 2.69 -8.76
CA LYS A 316 -13.54 2.81 -8.56
C LYS A 316 -12.85 1.44 -8.49
N LEU A 317 -13.45 0.47 -7.80
CA LEU A 317 -12.93 -0.90 -7.72
C LEU A 317 -12.91 -1.57 -9.10
N VAL A 318 -13.99 -1.40 -9.88
CA VAL A 318 -14.05 -1.88 -11.26
C VAL A 318 -12.97 -1.23 -12.11
N GLN A 319 -12.78 0.08 -11.97
CA GLN A 319 -11.72 0.80 -12.68
C GLN A 319 -10.34 0.28 -12.30
N ASP A 320 -10.04 0.10 -11.01
CA ASP A 320 -8.74 -0.37 -10.55
C ASP A 320 -8.36 -1.74 -11.09
N ILE A 321 -9.28 -2.70 -11.01
CA ILE A 321 -9.04 -4.04 -11.55
C ILE A 321 -8.98 -3.99 -13.09
N GLY A 322 -9.86 -3.21 -13.72
CA GLY A 322 -9.88 -3.02 -15.17
C GLY A 322 -8.66 -2.29 -15.73
N MET A 323 -7.90 -1.56 -14.89
CA MET A 323 -6.65 -0.91 -15.28
C MET A 323 -5.44 -1.86 -15.31
N MET A 324 -5.54 -3.06 -14.71
CA MET A 324 -4.43 -4.03 -14.66
C MET A 324 -3.84 -4.37 -16.04
N PRO A 325 -4.65 -4.62 -17.10
CA PRO A 325 -4.12 -4.91 -18.43
C PRO A 325 -3.31 -3.76 -19.06
N TYR A 326 -3.49 -2.51 -18.58
CA TYR A 326 -2.76 -1.36 -19.10
C TYR A 326 -1.37 -1.19 -18.46
N ILE A 327 -1.07 -1.91 -17.38
CA ILE A 327 0.24 -1.82 -16.69
C ILE A 327 1.39 -2.21 -17.62
N ASP A 328 1.18 -3.22 -18.47
CA ASP A 328 2.18 -3.69 -19.43
C ASP A 328 2.21 -2.87 -20.73
N ASN A 329 1.21 -2.01 -20.94
CA ASN A 329 1.09 -1.12 -22.09
C ASN A 329 0.67 0.29 -21.68
N PRO A 330 1.42 0.98 -20.80
CA PRO A 330 0.98 2.23 -20.21
C PRO A 330 0.88 3.37 -21.25
N GLU A 331 1.58 3.26 -22.38
CA GLU A 331 1.49 4.20 -23.50
C GLU A 331 0.09 4.32 -24.14
N SER A 332 -0.83 3.37 -23.91
CA SER A 332 -2.19 3.48 -24.46
C SER A 332 -3.03 4.54 -23.77
N VAL A 333 -2.65 4.98 -22.57
CA VAL A 333 -3.39 5.98 -21.77
C VAL A 333 -2.50 7.10 -21.22
N ILE A 334 -1.18 7.02 -21.40
CA ILE A 334 -0.22 8.06 -21.02
C ILE A 334 0.33 8.76 -22.27
N THR A 335 0.26 10.09 -22.25
CA THR A 335 0.80 10.94 -23.32
C THR A 335 1.94 11.80 -22.79
N THR A 336 3.08 11.83 -23.49
CA THR A 336 4.09 12.88 -23.26
C THR A 336 3.61 14.18 -23.90
N LEU A 337 3.29 15.17 -23.08
CA LEU A 337 2.82 16.50 -23.51
C LEU A 337 3.98 17.35 -24.02
N LYS A 338 5.14 17.23 -23.37
CA LYS A 338 6.36 17.97 -23.69
C LYS A 338 7.59 17.28 -23.11
N GLU A 339 8.66 17.18 -23.90
CA GLU A 339 10.01 16.90 -23.41
C GLU A 339 10.80 18.21 -23.27
N PHE A 340 11.71 18.28 -22.31
CA PHE A 340 12.55 19.46 -22.10
C PHE A 340 13.87 19.11 -21.40
N ASP A 341 14.91 19.90 -21.68
CA ASP A 341 16.09 19.98 -20.84
C ASP A 341 15.85 21.00 -19.71
N VAL A 342 16.44 20.75 -18.55
CA VAL A 342 16.30 21.61 -17.37
C VAL A 342 17.64 21.82 -16.68
N ASP A 343 17.90 23.05 -16.27
CA ASP A 343 19.02 23.45 -15.42
C ASP A 343 18.54 23.78 -13.99
N GLU A 344 19.48 24.03 -13.09
CA GLU A 344 19.17 24.29 -11.68
C GLU A 344 18.27 25.52 -11.48
N VAL A 345 18.45 26.54 -12.32
CA VAL A 345 17.66 27.78 -12.25
C VAL A 345 16.20 27.50 -12.60
N ASN A 346 15.94 26.80 -13.71
CA ASN A 346 14.57 26.48 -14.11
C ASN A 346 13.94 25.41 -13.22
N LEU A 347 14.70 24.41 -12.76
CA LEU A 347 14.23 23.47 -11.77
C LEU A 347 13.77 24.19 -10.48
N THR A 348 14.59 25.14 -10.00
CA THR A 348 14.24 25.94 -8.83
C THR A 348 12.94 26.71 -9.05
N LYS A 349 12.78 27.36 -10.22
CA LYS A 349 11.52 28.05 -10.55
C LYS A 349 10.33 27.10 -10.54
N MET A 350 10.45 25.92 -11.17
CA MET A 350 9.35 24.97 -11.25
C MET A 350 8.93 24.42 -9.88
N LYS A 351 9.87 24.20 -8.97
CA LYS A 351 9.58 23.64 -7.63
C LYS A 351 9.23 24.67 -6.55
N THR A 352 9.40 25.97 -6.84
CA THR A 352 9.12 27.04 -5.87
C THR A 352 7.62 27.27 -5.74
N ALA A 353 7.12 27.24 -4.50
CA ALA A 353 5.73 27.56 -4.20
C ALA A 353 5.32 28.93 -4.78
N GLY A 354 4.13 28.98 -5.39
CA GLY A 354 3.58 30.18 -6.04
C GLY A 354 3.93 30.29 -7.53
N ASN A 355 4.91 29.54 -8.04
CA ASN A 355 5.14 29.43 -9.47
C ASN A 355 4.26 28.33 -10.09
N ASN A 356 3.81 28.56 -11.32
CA ASN A 356 3.16 27.52 -12.12
C ASN A 356 4.24 26.84 -12.99
N PRO A 357 4.54 25.54 -12.78
CA PRO A 357 5.61 24.86 -13.50
C PRO A 357 5.34 24.76 -15.02
N TYR A 358 4.07 24.66 -15.44
CA TYR A 358 3.70 24.67 -16.85
C TYR A 358 3.93 26.02 -17.53
N LYS A 359 3.78 27.15 -16.82
CA LYS A 359 4.15 28.48 -17.33
C LYS A 359 5.66 28.63 -17.46
N VAL A 360 6.43 28.11 -16.50
CA VAL A 360 7.91 28.06 -16.60
C VAL A 360 8.34 27.27 -17.84
N LEU A 361 7.62 26.20 -18.16
CA LEU A 361 7.83 25.40 -19.38
C LEU A 361 7.23 26.03 -20.65
N GLY A 362 6.54 27.19 -20.59
CA GLY A 362 5.88 27.80 -21.75
C GLY A 362 4.75 26.95 -22.36
N MET A 363 4.10 26.14 -21.53
CA MET A 363 2.98 25.28 -21.94
C MET A 363 1.62 25.99 -21.83
N LEU A 364 1.55 27.02 -20.99
CA LEU A 364 0.40 27.88 -20.72
C LEU A 364 0.69 29.33 -21.12
#